data_AF-A0A9J5XSV5-F1
#
_entry.id   AF-A0A9J5XSV5-F1
#
_cell.length_a   1.000
_cell.length_b   1.000
_cell.length_c   1.000
_cell.angle_alpha   90.00
_cell.angle_beta   90.00
_cell.angle_gamma   90.00
#
_symmetry.space_group_name_H-M   'P 1'
#
loop_
_entity.id
_entity.type
_entity.pdbx_description
1 polymer ?
#
loop_
_entity_poly.entity_id
_entity_poly.type
_entity_poly.pdbx_seq_one_letter_code
_entity_poly.pdbx_strand_id
1 'polypeptide(L)'
;MGKNCSVRHIARKISIQDGDKEAMINIYLEEVKRTLLLNITQYDKSDTSMRSETSDDVVEDIPEAQPCESDKPTSEDTLMNAEDFLRQLKKKDKM
;
A
#
# COMPACT_ATOMS: atom_id res chain seq x y z
N MET A 1 -25.38 -23.36 12.37
CA MET A 1 -23.91 -23.22 12.50
C MET A 1 -23.35 -22.78 11.15
N GLY A 2 -23.30 -21.47 10.89
CA GLY A 2 -22.76 -20.96 9.62
C GLY A 2 -21.24 -21.09 9.63
N LYS A 3 -20.68 -22.03 8.88
CA LYS A 3 -19.24 -22.04 8.62
C LYS A 3 -18.97 -20.87 7.68
N ASN A 4 -18.35 -19.81 8.20
CA ASN A 4 -17.77 -18.75 7.39
C ASN A 4 -16.63 -19.38 6.58
N CYS A 5 -16.98 -19.91 5.40
CA CYS A 5 -16.05 -20.51 4.47
C CYS A 5 -15.29 -19.39 3.78
N SER A 6 -14.31 -18.80 4.48
CA SER A 6 -13.37 -17.87 3.87
C SER A 6 -12.80 -18.48 2.58
N VAL A 7 -12.55 -17.63 1.58
CA VAL A 7 -11.83 -17.94 0.33
C VAL A 7 -10.63 -18.87 0.58
N ARG A 8 -9.82 -18.58 1.61
CA ARG A 8 -8.66 -19.40 2.00
C ARG A 8 -9.03 -20.82 2.45
N HIS A 9 -10.15 -20.97 3.15
CA HIS A 9 -10.64 -22.26 3.63
C HIS A 9 -11.14 -23.12 2.45
N ILE A 10 -11.85 -22.54 1.49
CA ILE A 10 -12.37 -23.25 0.33
C ILE A 10 -11.23 -23.68 -0.61
N ALA A 11 -10.25 -22.80 -0.87
CA ALA A 11 -9.07 -23.14 -1.67
C ALA A 11 -8.29 -24.32 -1.09
N ARG A 12 -8.08 -24.32 0.23
CA ARG A 12 -7.44 -25.46 0.92
C ARG A 12 -8.26 -26.74 0.79
N LYS A 13 -9.58 -26.67 0.89
CA LYS A 13 -10.45 -27.84 0.70
C LYS A 13 -10.35 -28.41 -0.71
N ILE A 14 -10.35 -27.57 -1.76
CA ILE A 14 -10.22 -28.00 -3.16
C ILE A 14 -8.90 -28.76 -3.37
N SER A 15 -7.81 -28.27 -2.77
CA SER A 15 -6.50 -28.89 -2.92
C SER A 15 -6.35 -30.26 -2.24
N ILE A 16 -7.17 -30.56 -1.23
CA ILE A 16 -7.01 -31.74 -0.37
C ILE A 16 -8.08 -32.82 -0.65
N GLN A 17 -9.30 -32.42 -1.04
CA GLN A 17 -10.40 -33.37 -1.23
C GLN A 17 -10.55 -33.79 -2.70
N ASP A 18 -10.57 -35.11 -2.95
CA ASP A 18 -10.96 -35.71 -4.24
C ASP A 18 -12.49 -35.85 -4.37
N GLY A 19 -13.21 -34.85 -3.89
CA GLY A 19 -14.66 -34.73 -4.12
C GLY A 19 -14.96 -34.12 -5.48
N ASP A 20 -16.20 -33.67 -5.67
CA ASP A 20 -16.59 -32.88 -6.83
C ASP A 20 -15.84 -31.53 -6.84
N LYS A 21 -14.70 -31.49 -7.55
CA LYS A 21 -13.83 -30.32 -7.64
C LYS A 21 -14.51 -29.16 -8.35
N GLU A 22 -15.38 -29.44 -9.32
CA GLU A 22 -16.10 -28.42 -10.07
C GLU A 22 -17.08 -27.66 -9.17
N ALA A 23 -17.89 -28.38 -8.40
CA ALA A 23 -18.78 -27.76 -7.42
C ALA A 23 -18.01 -26.94 -6.38
N MET A 24 -16.86 -27.42 -5.92
CA MET A 24 -16.04 -26.71 -4.94
C MET A 24 -15.39 -25.45 -5.51
N ILE A 25 -14.92 -25.49 -6.76
CA ILE A 25 -14.39 -24.32 -7.47
C ILE A 25 -15.50 -23.28 -7.68
N ASN A 26 -16.71 -23.70 -8.05
CA ASN A 26 -17.83 -22.77 -8.21
C ASN A 26 -18.19 -22.06 -6.90
N ILE A 27 -18.19 -22.78 -5.77
CA ILE A 27 -18.40 -22.18 -4.44
C ILE A 27 -17.28 -21.18 -4.11
N TYR A 28 -16.03 -21.48 -4.45
CA TYR A 28 -14.91 -20.56 -4.26
C TYR A 28 -15.09 -19.25 -5.05
N LEU A 29 -15.46 -19.37 -6.33
CA LEU A 29 -15.63 -18.21 -7.22
C LEU A 29 -16.75 -17.29 -6.76
N GLU A 30 -17.88 -17.83 -6.31
CA GLU A 30 -18.98 -17.02 -5.77
C GLU A 30 -18.57 -16.27 -4.49
N GLU A 31 -17.78 -16.89 -3.61
CA GLU A 31 -17.31 -16.22 -2.40
C GLU A 31 -16.30 -15.11 -2.70
N VAL A 32 -15.42 -15.31 -3.71
CA VAL A 32 -14.50 -14.28 -4.19
C VAL A 32 -15.27 -13.10 -4.78
N LYS A 33 -16.26 -13.36 -5.64
CA LYS A 33 -17.11 -12.33 -6.25
C LYS A 33 -17.84 -11.52 -5.18
N ARG A 34 -18.43 -12.18 -4.19
CA ARG A 34 -19.14 -11.53 -3.08
C ARG A 34 -18.21 -10.65 -2.25
N THR A 35 -17.01 -11.15 -1.92
CA THR A 35 -16.00 -10.41 -1.16
C THR A 35 -15.52 -9.17 -1.92
N LEU A 36 -15.24 -9.31 -3.22
CA LEU A 36 -14.78 -8.21 -4.05
C LEU A 36 -15.85 -7.11 -4.16
N LEU A 37 -17.10 -7.49 -4.40
CA LEU A 37 -18.21 -6.54 -4.50
C LEU A 37 -18.44 -5.78 -3.18
N LEU A 38 -18.34 -6.46 -2.04
CA LEU A 38 -18.44 -5.83 -0.73
C LEU A 38 -17.33 -4.80 -0.52
N ASN A 39 -16.08 -5.14 -0.87
CA ASN A 39 -14.96 -4.23 -0.75
C ASN A 39 -15.15 -2.99 -1.65
N ILE A 40 -15.54 -3.17 -2.92
CA ILE A 40 -15.79 -2.03 -3.83
C ILE A 40 -16.90 -1.13 -3.29
N THR A 41 -18.02 -1.71 -2.84
CA THR A 41 -19.14 -0.95 -2.27
C THR A 41 -18.73 -0.20 -0.99
N GLN A 42 -17.81 -0.77 -0.20
CA GLN A 42 -17.27 -0.09 0.98
C GLN A 42 -16.32 1.05 0.60
N TYR A 43 -15.51 0.90 -0.45
CA TYR A 43 -14.66 1.98 -0.97
C TYR A 43 -15.48 3.13 -1.55
N ASP A 44 -16.56 2.85 -2.29
CA ASP A 44 -17.46 3.88 -2.83
C ASP A 44 -18.16 4.70 -1.72
N LYS A 45 -18.36 4.10 -0.54
CA LYS A 45 -19.01 4.76 0.61
C LYS A 45 -18.02 5.35 1.60
N SER A 46 -16.75 4.95 1.52
CA SER A 46 -15.67 5.50 2.33
C SER A 46 -15.07 6.66 1.56
N ASP A 47 -15.84 7.73 1.42
CA ASP A 47 -15.34 9.03 1.00
C ASP A 47 -14.39 9.53 2.08
N THR A 48 -13.13 9.08 2.05
CA THR A 48 -12.06 9.61 2.88
C THR A 48 -11.64 10.95 2.31
N SER A 49 -12.58 11.90 2.32
CA SER A 49 -12.33 13.31 2.09
C SER A 49 -11.42 13.80 3.22
N MET A 50 -10.10 13.75 3.01
CA MET A 50 -9.18 14.58 3.78
C MET A 50 -9.41 16.02 3.35
N ARG A 51 -10.29 16.71 4.07
CA ARG A 51 -10.52 18.14 3.87
C ARG A 51 -9.31 18.86 4.48
N SER A 52 -8.38 19.32 3.65
CA SER A 52 -7.26 20.14 4.07
C SER A 52 -7.79 21.43 4.70
N GLU A 53 -7.50 21.65 5.98
CA GLU A 53 -7.67 22.97 6.61
C GLU A 53 -6.53 23.86 6.13
N THR A 54 -6.77 24.68 5.11
CA THR A 54 -5.92 25.85 4.85
C THR A 54 -6.23 26.88 5.94
N SER A 55 -5.51 26.81 7.05
CA SER A 55 -5.51 27.84 8.09
C SER A 55 -4.80 29.08 7.55
N ASP A 56 -5.57 29.99 6.97
CA ASP A 56 -5.14 31.36 6.71
C ASP A 56 -5.43 32.18 7.98
N ASP A 57 -4.45 32.25 8.88
CA ASP A 57 -4.44 33.27 9.93
C ASP A 57 -2.99 33.65 10.24
N VAL A 58 -2.56 34.71 9.58
CA VAL A 58 -1.34 35.47 9.89
C VAL A 58 -1.68 36.41 11.04
N VAL A 59 -1.14 36.20 12.25
CA VAL A 59 -0.60 37.26 13.13
C VAL A 59 0.38 36.66 14.16
N GLU A 60 1.65 36.99 13.94
CA GLU A 60 2.79 37.26 14.84
C GLU A 60 3.19 36.35 16.03
N ASP A 61 4.48 35.98 15.93
CA ASP A 61 5.49 35.81 16.99
C ASP A 61 5.50 34.54 17.83
N ILE A 62 6.23 33.51 17.34
CA ILE A 62 7.08 32.55 18.08
C ILE A 62 8.02 31.87 17.05
N PRO A 63 9.34 31.72 17.31
CA PRO A 63 10.33 31.38 16.29
C PRO A 63 10.06 30.03 15.62
N GLU A 64 10.04 30.07 14.29
CA GLU A 64 9.94 28.94 13.37
C GLU A 64 10.84 27.78 13.79
N ALA A 65 10.23 26.71 14.31
CA ALA A 65 10.75 25.38 14.02
C ALA A 65 10.58 25.19 12.51
N GLN A 66 11.70 25.24 11.79
CA GLN A 66 11.76 25.29 10.34
C GLN A 66 10.74 24.34 9.68
N PRO A 67 9.93 24.84 8.74
CA PRO A 67 9.32 23.99 7.74
C PRO A 67 10.46 23.24 7.06
N CYS A 68 10.33 21.93 6.93
CA CYS A 68 11.26 21.14 6.14
C CYS A 68 11.05 21.54 4.67
N GLU A 69 11.63 22.65 4.25
CA GLU A 69 11.85 22.94 2.84
C GLU A 69 12.79 21.86 2.31
N SER A 70 12.23 20.82 1.71
CA SER A 70 12.98 20.01 0.78
C SER A 70 12.18 19.76 -0.50
N ASP A 71 11.51 20.81 -0.99
CA ASP A 71 11.30 21.04 -2.42
C ASP A 71 12.51 21.81 -3.01
N LYS A 72 13.73 21.41 -2.66
CA LYS A 72 14.89 21.79 -3.47
C LYS A 72 14.99 20.78 -4.60
N PRO A 73 15.04 21.20 -5.88
CA PRO A 73 15.47 20.29 -6.94
C PRO A 73 16.83 19.77 -6.50
N THR A 74 16.97 18.44 -6.40
CA THR A 74 18.23 17.78 -6.09
C THR A 74 19.32 18.44 -6.92
N SER A 75 20.17 19.26 -6.30
CA SER A 75 21.21 19.96 -7.04
C SER A 75 22.13 18.91 -7.65
N GLU A 76 22.68 19.20 -8.83
CA GLU A 76 23.58 18.30 -9.56
C GLU A 76 24.74 17.80 -8.66
N ASP A 77 25.19 18.65 -7.73
CA ASP A 77 26.19 18.31 -6.70
C ASP A 77 25.74 17.16 -5.79
N THR A 78 24.44 17.07 -5.46
CA THR A 78 23.89 16.01 -4.60
C THR A 78 23.89 14.66 -5.33
N LEU A 79 23.59 14.66 -6.63
CA LEU A 79 23.63 13.44 -7.45
C LEU A 79 25.07 12.98 -7.71
N MET A 80 25.97 13.91 -7.98
CA MET A 80 27.40 13.62 -8.18
C MET A 80 28.02 12.99 -6.93
N ASN A 81 27.68 13.49 -5.74
CA ASN A 81 28.12 12.91 -4.47
C ASN A 81 27.59 11.49 -4.23
N ALA A 82 26.36 11.19 -4.66
CA ALA A 82 25.79 9.85 -4.55
C ALA A 82 26.49 8.85 -5.49
N GLU A 83 26.83 9.27 -6.71
CA GLU A 83 27.54 8.42 -7.67
C GLU A 83 28.96 8.06 -7.18
N ASP A 84 29.70 9.03 -6.66
CA ASP A 84 31.05 8.82 -6.13
C ASP A 84 31.06 7.89 -4.92
N PHE A 85 30.04 8.00 -4.05
CA PHE A 85 29.88 7.08 -2.93
C PHE A 85 29.66 5.62 -3.39
N LEU A 86 28.80 5.41 -4.40
CA LEU A 86 28.55 4.07 -4.96
C LEU A 86 29.79 3.49 -5.66
N ARG A 87 30.58 4.32 -6.34
CA ARG A 87 31.87 3.90 -6.93
C ARG A 87 32.87 3.45 -5.87
N GLN A 88 32.94 4.15 -4.74
CA GLN A 88 33.83 3.79 -3.64
C GLN A 88 33.42 2.46 -2.99
N LEU A 89 32.13 2.21 -2.81
CA LEU A 89 31.62 0.93 -2.31
C LEU A 89 31.99 -0.25 -3.23
N LYS A 90 31.83 -0.09 -4.55
CA LYS A 90 32.24 -1.13 -5.52
C LYS A 90 33.74 -1.41 -5.55
N LYS A 91 34.58 -0.43 -5.20
CA LYS A 91 36.03 -0.63 -5.08
C LYS A 91 36.40 -1.39 -3.80
N LYS A 92 35.67 -1.16 -2.70
CA LYS A 92 35.85 -1.88 -1.42
C LYS A 92 35.40 -3.34 -1.48
N ASP A 93 34.38 -3.64 -2.28
CA ASP A 93 33.84 -5.00 -2.44
C ASP A 93 34.72 -5.89 -3.35
N LYS A 94 35.70 -5.30 -4.03
CA LYS A 94 36.66 -5.99 -4.92
C LYS A 94 38.00 -6.33 -4.27
N MET A 95 38.12 -6.17 -2.95
CA MET A 95 39.33 -6.44 -2.18
C MET A 95 39.18 -7.69 -1.33
#